data_AF-A0A958X2A4-F1
#
_entry.id   AF-A0A958X2A4-F1
#
_cell.length_a   1.000
_cell.length_b   1.000
_cell.length_c   1.000
_cell.angle_alpha   90.00
_cell.angle_beta   90.00
_cell.angle_gamma   90.00
#
_symmetry.space_group_name_H-M   'P 1'
#
loop_
_entity.id
_entity.type
_entity.pdbx_description
1 polymer ?
#
loop_
_entity_poly.entity_id
_entity_poly.type
_entity_poly.pdbx_seq_one_letter_code
_entity_poly.pdbx_strand_id
1 'polypeptide(L)'
;AKVSRIRDHFTSNPKKNPLVVTISSLFGYFSKVLMLHSLRGQPDAEILKALELRSDWFLKEYKVAAANYNFGQTVQIISLLKEYDLRSKGVDNDNTSTGEGELMKELFWKIMHQGF
;
A
#
# COMPACT_ATOMS: atom_id res chain seq x y z
N ALA A 1 6.77 17.21 4.82
CA ALA A 1 7.86 17.18 3.81
C ALA A 1 7.82 15.96 2.88
N LYS A 2 7.76 14.70 3.38
CA LYS A 2 7.71 13.49 2.52
C LYS A 2 6.39 13.34 1.73
N VAL A 3 5.24 13.65 2.35
CA VAL A 3 3.91 13.67 1.71
C VAL A 3 3.86 14.61 0.50
N SER A 4 4.55 15.75 0.58
CA SER A 4 4.53 16.78 -0.46
C SER A 4 5.16 16.29 -1.77
N ARG A 5 6.18 15.44 -1.72
CA ARG A 5 6.79 14.87 -2.93
C ARG A 5 5.92 13.81 -3.60
N ILE A 6 5.22 12.99 -2.80
CA ILE A 6 4.22 12.03 -3.31
C ILE A 6 3.06 12.81 -3.92
N ARG A 7 2.55 13.83 -3.23
CA ARG A 7 1.55 14.76 -3.75
C ARG A 7 1.97 15.32 -5.10
N ASP A 8 3.13 15.96 -5.18
CA ASP A 8 3.58 16.64 -6.40
C ASP A 8 3.80 15.66 -7.57
N HIS A 9 4.26 14.44 -7.30
CA HIS A 9 4.44 13.40 -8.33
C HIS A 9 3.09 12.84 -8.84
N PHE A 10 2.10 12.67 -7.95
CA PHE A 10 0.81 12.07 -8.32
C PHE A 10 -0.22 13.09 -8.83
N THR A 11 -0.23 14.33 -8.34
CA THR A 11 -1.15 15.38 -8.81
C THR A 11 -0.76 15.94 -10.17
N SER A 12 0.52 15.85 -10.56
CA SER A 12 1.00 16.42 -11.83
C SER A 12 0.61 15.61 -13.07
N ASN A 13 0.13 14.36 -12.93
CA ASN A 13 -0.33 13.55 -14.05
C ASN A 13 -1.41 12.51 -13.65
N PRO A 14 -2.66 12.93 -13.41
CA PRO A 14 -3.78 12.03 -13.07
C PRO A 14 -4.00 10.91 -14.12
N LYS A 15 -3.73 11.20 -15.40
CA LYS A 15 -3.83 10.22 -16.50
C LYS A 15 -2.75 9.13 -16.49
N LYS A 16 -1.61 9.34 -15.81
CA LYS A 16 -0.51 8.36 -15.79
C LYS A 16 -0.55 7.40 -14.59
N ASN A 17 -1.31 7.73 -13.54
CA ASN A 17 -1.41 6.90 -12.34
C ASN A 17 -2.87 6.78 -11.88
N PRO A 18 -3.72 6.00 -12.58
CA PRO A 18 -5.10 5.79 -12.16
C PRO A 18 -5.13 5.31 -10.70
N LEU A 19 -6.01 5.89 -9.90
CA LEU A 19 -6.12 5.58 -8.46
C LEU A 19 -6.27 4.06 -8.23
N VAL A 20 -7.11 3.41 -9.02
CA VAL A 20 -7.36 1.95 -8.99
C VAL A 20 -6.08 1.12 -9.19
N VAL A 21 -5.21 1.51 -10.13
CA VAL A 21 -3.95 0.80 -10.42
C VAL A 21 -2.97 0.96 -9.26
N THR A 22 -2.91 2.17 -8.68
CA THR A 22 -2.07 2.48 -7.53
C THR A 22 -2.49 1.65 -6.31
N ILE A 23 -3.80 1.61 -6.03
CA ILE A 23 -4.39 0.82 -4.94
C ILE A 23 -4.08 -0.67 -5.13
N SER A 24 -4.30 -1.20 -6.34
CA SER A 24 -4.01 -2.60 -6.66
C SER A 24 -2.55 -2.98 -6.41
N SER A 25 -1.62 -2.11 -6.82
CA SER A 25 -0.17 -2.32 -6.62
C SER A 25 0.21 -2.30 -5.13
N LEU A 26 -0.31 -1.34 -4.37
CA LEU A 26 -0.09 -1.24 -2.93
C LEU A 26 -0.70 -2.43 -2.20
N PHE A 27 -1.88 -2.88 -2.61
CA PHE A 27 -2.54 -4.04 -2.03
C PHE A 27 -1.69 -5.30 -2.20
N GLY A 28 -1.18 -5.55 -3.42
CA GLY A 28 -0.27 -6.67 -3.68
C GLY A 28 1.02 -6.59 -2.85
N TYR A 29 1.61 -5.41 -2.75
CA TYR A 29 2.81 -5.18 -1.94
C TYR A 29 2.57 -5.48 -0.46
N PHE A 30 1.57 -4.84 0.17
CA PHE A 30 1.29 -5.05 1.59
C PHE A 30 0.75 -6.45 1.89
N SER A 31 0.10 -7.12 0.95
CA SER A 31 -0.25 -8.55 1.09
C SER A 31 0.98 -9.43 1.24
N LYS A 32 2.05 -9.16 0.48
CA LYS A 32 3.32 -9.87 0.61
C LYS A 32 4.05 -9.51 1.92
N VAL A 33 3.97 -8.27 2.38
CA VAL A 33 4.45 -7.87 3.72
C VAL A 33 3.70 -8.63 4.82
N LEU A 34 2.37 -8.72 4.71
CA LEU A 34 1.55 -9.47 5.67
C LEU A 34 1.93 -10.95 5.70
N MET A 35 2.08 -11.56 4.54
CA MET A 35 2.49 -12.95 4.42
C MET A 35 3.89 -13.18 5.00
N LEU A 36 4.82 -12.23 4.83
CA LEU A 36 6.16 -12.30 5.41
C LEU A 36 6.11 -12.35 6.96
N HIS A 37 5.20 -11.61 7.60
CA HIS A 37 5.03 -11.69 9.05
C HIS A 37 4.67 -13.12 9.52
N SER A 38 3.87 -13.86 8.74
CA SER A 38 3.49 -15.25 9.02
C SER A 38 4.61 -16.26 8.74
N LEU A 39 5.63 -15.89 7.96
CA LEU A 39 6.77 -16.74 7.60
C LEU A 39 8.02 -16.47 8.46
N ARG A 40 7.86 -15.73 9.56
CA ARG A 40 8.99 -15.37 10.43
C ARG A 40 9.70 -16.62 10.96
N GLY A 41 11.01 -16.68 10.75
CA GLY A 41 11.85 -17.81 11.17
C GLY A 41 12.07 -18.87 10.09
N GLN A 42 11.39 -18.79 8.95
CA GLN A 42 11.67 -19.65 7.81
C GLN A 42 12.97 -19.25 7.09
N PRO A 43 13.66 -20.19 6.43
CA PRO A 43 14.81 -19.88 5.58
C PRO A 43 14.45 -18.91 4.45
N ASP A 44 15.37 -18.02 4.08
CA ASP A 44 15.16 -17.02 3.02
C ASP A 44 14.73 -17.65 1.69
N ALA A 45 15.25 -18.84 1.35
CA ALA A 45 14.86 -19.58 0.16
C ALA A 45 13.38 -19.99 0.16
N GLU A 46 12.85 -20.39 1.32
CA GLU A 46 11.43 -20.74 1.46
C GLU A 46 10.55 -19.50 1.39
N ILE A 47 10.99 -18.40 2.01
CA ILE A 47 10.29 -17.12 1.96
C ILE A 47 10.22 -16.59 0.53
N LEU A 48 11.32 -16.64 -0.23
CA LEU A 48 11.36 -16.23 -1.64
C LEU A 48 10.34 -17.00 -2.49
N LYS A 49 10.29 -18.33 -2.30
CA LYS A 49 9.36 -19.19 -3.01
C LYS A 49 7.91 -18.87 -2.62
N ALA A 50 7.64 -18.73 -1.32
CA ALA A 50 6.31 -18.46 -0.81
C ALA A 50 5.78 -17.08 -1.28
N LEU A 51 6.63 -16.05 -1.30
CA LEU A 51 6.28 -14.70 -1.75
C LEU A 51 6.37 -14.51 -3.27
N GLU A 52 6.72 -15.57 -4.02
CA GLU A 52 6.93 -15.55 -5.48
C GLU A 52 7.86 -14.41 -5.92
N LEU A 53 9.00 -14.28 -5.23
CA LEU A 53 9.98 -13.23 -5.50
C LEU A 53 11.07 -13.74 -6.44
N ARG A 54 11.48 -12.89 -7.39
CA ARG A 54 12.49 -13.25 -8.41
C ARG A 54 13.92 -13.24 -7.89
N SER A 55 14.19 -12.59 -6.77
CA SER A 55 15.54 -12.51 -6.19
C SER A 55 15.53 -12.04 -4.73
N ASP A 56 16.62 -12.34 -4.04
CA ASP A 56 16.93 -11.91 -2.66
C ASP A 56 16.89 -10.40 -2.48
N TRP A 57 17.16 -9.64 -3.56
CA TRP A 57 17.05 -8.19 -3.54
C TRP A 57 15.63 -7.75 -3.15
N PHE A 58 14.62 -8.34 -3.77
CA PHE A 58 13.22 -8.04 -3.42
C PHE A 58 12.90 -8.48 -2.00
N LEU A 59 13.41 -9.64 -1.55
CA LEU A 59 13.18 -10.10 -0.19
C LEU A 59 13.74 -9.11 0.85
N LYS A 60 14.90 -8.51 0.59
CA LYS A 60 15.47 -7.47 1.47
C LYS A 60 14.52 -6.27 1.59
N GLU A 61 13.95 -5.81 0.49
CA GLU A 61 12.97 -4.71 0.50
C GLU A 61 11.71 -5.06 1.31
N TYR A 62 11.18 -6.28 1.17
CA TYR A 62 10.03 -6.74 1.97
C TYR A 62 10.38 -6.89 3.46
N LYS A 63 11.59 -7.34 3.80
CA LYS A 63 12.07 -7.41 5.20
C LYS A 63 12.20 -6.03 5.83
N VAL A 64 12.68 -5.04 5.06
CA VAL A 64 12.73 -3.64 5.50
C VAL A 64 11.31 -3.12 5.78
N ALA A 65 10.35 -3.42 4.90
CA ALA A 65 8.95 -3.03 5.12
C ALA A 65 8.35 -3.70 6.37
N ALA A 66 8.54 -5.01 6.54
CA ALA A 66 8.07 -5.74 7.72
C ALA A 66 8.75 -5.31 9.03
N ALA A 67 9.89 -4.64 8.98
CA ALA A 67 10.51 -4.00 10.15
C ALA A 67 9.90 -2.63 10.47
N ASN A 68 9.39 -1.90 9.47
CA ASN A 68 8.80 -0.57 9.64
C ASN A 68 7.29 -0.59 9.90
N TYR A 69 6.60 -1.63 9.41
CA TYR A 69 5.18 -1.85 9.62
C TYR A 69 5.00 -3.18 10.34
N ASN A 70 4.44 -3.16 11.55
CA ASN A 70 4.11 -4.38 12.26
C ASN A 70 2.85 -5.04 11.67
N PHE A 71 2.58 -6.28 12.07
CA PHE A 71 1.43 -7.06 11.58
C PHE A 71 0.09 -6.28 11.66
N GLY A 72 -0.18 -5.63 12.79
CA GLY A 72 -1.41 -4.84 12.98
C GLY A 72 -1.50 -3.65 12.02
N GLN A 73 -0.40 -2.90 11.87
CA GLN A 73 -0.32 -1.79 10.91
C GLN A 73 -0.48 -2.27 9.47
N THR A 74 0.12 -3.40 9.10
CA THR A 74 -0.04 -3.99 7.77
C THR A 74 -1.49 -4.38 7.49
N VAL A 75 -2.18 -5.00 8.45
CA VAL A 75 -3.61 -5.32 8.33
C VAL A 75 -4.45 -4.06 8.17
N GLN A 76 -4.18 -3.01 8.96
CA GLN A 76 -4.88 -1.73 8.85
C GLN A 76 -4.70 -1.08 7.47
N ILE A 77 -3.47 -1.07 6.95
CA ILE A 77 -3.18 -0.56 5.60
C ILE A 77 -3.94 -1.34 4.53
N ILE A 78 -4.00 -2.66 4.63
CA ILE A 78 -4.76 -3.51 3.69
C ILE A 78 -6.26 -3.18 3.76
N SER A 79 -6.83 -3.02 4.96
CA SER A 79 -8.23 -2.63 5.13
C SER A 79 -8.52 -1.26 4.52
N LEU A 80 -7.62 -0.30 4.73
CA LEU A 80 -7.72 1.04 4.15
C LEU A 80 -7.65 0.99 2.61
N LEU A 81 -6.76 0.20 2.04
CA LEU A 81 -6.67 0.03 0.59
C LEU A 81 -7.96 -0.55 -0.01
N LYS A 82 -8.63 -1.48 0.69
CA LYS A 82 -9.94 -2.01 0.27
C LYS A 82 -11.04 -0.93 0.32
N GLU A 83 -11.09 -0.13 1.38
CA GLU A 83 -12.03 1.00 1.49
C GLU A 83 -11.85 1.96 0.31
N TYR A 84 -10.61 2.32 -0.03
CA TYR A 84 -10.34 3.25 -1.12
C TYR A 84 -10.55 2.66 -2.50
N ASP A 85 -10.40 1.33 -2.67
CA ASP A 85 -10.78 0.67 -3.92
C ASP A 85 -12.29 0.82 -4.18
N LEU A 86 -13.12 0.61 -3.16
CA LEU A 86 -14.58 0.82 -3.24
C LEU A 86 -14.93 2.29 -3.51
N ARG A 87 -14.33 3.23 -2.78
CA ARG A 87 -14.54 4.67 -2.97
C ARG A 87 -14.10 5.16 -4.36
N SER A 88 -13.00 4.62 -4.89
CA SER A 88 -12.54 4.92 -6.26
C SER A 88 -13.52 4.43 -7.34
N LYS A 89 -14.35 3.44 -7.02
CA LYS A 89 -15.41 2.89 -7.89
C LYS A 89 -16.77 3.54 -7.65
N GLY A 90 -16.87 4.52 -6.76
CA GLY A 90 -18.10 5.26 -6.48
C GLY A 90 -19.00 4.66 -5.40
N VAL A 91 -18.53 3.64 -4.67
CA VAL A 91 -19.26 3.04 -3.54
C VAL A 91 -18.99 3.85 -2.27
N ASP A 92 -20.02 4.12 -1.46
CA ASP A 92 -19.95 4.90 -0.20
C ASP A 92 -19.35 6.31 -0.33
N ASN A 93 -19.53 6.96 -1.49
CA ASN A 93 -19.18 8.38 -1.64
C ASN A 93 -20.31 9.28 -1.09
N ASP A 94 -20.25 9.61 0.21
CA ASP A 94 -21.06 10.67 0.81
C ASP A 94 -20.76 12.06 0.22
N ASN A 95 -19.62 12.23 -0.45
CA ASN A 95 -19.25 13.45 -1.18
C ASN A 95 -19.16 13.17 -2.68
N THR A 96 -20.21 13.55 -3.42
CA THR A 96 -20.31 13.54 -4.89
C THR A 96 -19.32 14.47 -5.61
N SER A 97 -18.23 14.89 -4.97
CA SER A 97 -17.28 15.88 -5.51
C SER A 97 -15.80 15.62 -5.19
N THR A 98 -15.46 14.56 -4.46
CA THR A 98 -14.05 14.27 -4.14
C THR A 98 -13.39 13.61 -5.34
N GLY A 99 -12.67 14.39 -6.15
CA GLY A 99 -11.93 13.87 -7.30
C GLY A 99 -10.86 12.85 -6.90
N GLU A 100 -10.47 11.95 -7.82
CA GLU A 100 -9.48 10.88 -7.58
C GLU A 100 -8.19 11.36 -6.91
N GLY A 101 -7.74 12.58 -7.23
CA GLY A 101 -6.54 13.18 -6.63
C GLY A 101 -6.68 13.46 -5.13
N GLU A 102 -7.87 13.82 -4.65
CA GLU A 102 -8.12 14.05 -3.22
C GLU A 102 -8.23 12.73 -2.46
N LEU A 103 -8.90 11.72 -3.03
CA LEU A 103 -8.92 10.37 -2.48
C LEU A 103 -7.50 9.81 -2.32
N MET A 104 -6.66 9.99 -3.34
CA MET A 104 -5.27 9.53 -3.29
C MET A 104 -4.46 10.23 -2.18
N LYS A 105 -4.63 11.55 -2.02
CA LYS A 105 -3.96 12.31 -0.95
C LYS A 105 -4.40 11.84 0.43
N GLU A 106 -5.70 11.66 0.63
CA GLU A 106 -6.26 11.20 1.90
C GLU A 106 -5.74 9.79 2.24
N LEU A 107 -5.75 8.87 1.26
CA LEU A 107 -5.20 7.51 1.41
C LEU A 107 -3.74 7.55 1.86
N PHE A 108 -2.87 8.29 1.15
CA PHE A 108 -1.46 8.36 1.50
C PHE A 108 -1.22 8.99 2.86
N TRP A 109 -1.96 10.05 3.19
CA TRP A 109 -1.88 10.66 4.50
C TRP A 109 -2.25 9.65 5.60
N LYS A 110 -3.35 8.92 5.44
CA LYS A 110 -3.77 7.88 6.38
C LYS A 110 -2.73 6.77 6.50
N ILE A 111 -2.15 6.26 5.41
CA ILE A 111 -1.10 5.22 5.44
C ILE A 111 0.13 5.70 6.25
N MET A 112 0.54 6.95 6.09
CA MET A 112 1.74 7.48 6.76
C MET A 112 1.54 7.80 8.25
N HIS A 113 0.30 7.97 8.71
CA HIS A 113 -0.03 8.33 10.08
C HIS A 113 -0.77 7.20 10.84
N GLN A 114 -0.65 5.94 10.38
CA GLN A 114 -1.16 4.77 11.11
C GLN A 114 -0.42 4.62 12.46
N GLY A 115 -0.94 5.25 13.52
CA GLY A 115 -0.39 5.14 14.88
C GLY A 115 -0.37 6.40 15.74
N PHE A 116 -1.01 7.51 15.33
CA PHE A 116 -1.26 8.69 16.17
C PHE A 116 -2.72 9.14 16.08
#